data_AF-A0A1F9S8H8-F1
#
_entry.id   AF-A0A1F9S8H8-F1
#
_cell.length_a   1.000
_cell.length_b   1.000
_cell.length_c   1.000
_cell.angle_alpha   90.00
_cell.angle_beta   90.00
_cell.angle_gamma   90.00
#
_symmetry.space_group_name_H-M   'P 1'
#
loop_
_entity.id
_entity.type
_entity.pdbx_description
1 polymer ?
#
loop_
_entity_poly.entity_id
_entity_poly.type
_entity_poly.pdbx_seq_one_letter_code
_entity_poly.pdbx_strand_id
1 'polypeptide(L)'
;MAILIAAALLVNLAVFVSYPMSGTMGFTFLYISAVVWTAFAILLGNSVARFSAWPKVVISLIFALVCAFSGLSFLPQADKVPALSKFSDGKYPDRRAVYLGLLRLGINLPSLRPPQSPEAEEI
;
A
#
# COMPACT_ATOMS: atom_id res chain seq x y z
N MET A 1 -7.05 -18.10 -6.28
CA MET A 1 -6.59 -17.14 -7.30
C MET A 1 -7.19 -15.75 -7.08
N ALA A 2 -8.51 -15.54 -7.20
CA ALA A 2 -9.14 -14.22 -7.02
C ALA A 2 -8.79 -13.55 -5.68
N ILE A 3 -8.79 -14.32 -4.58
CA ILE A 3 -8.42 -13.82 -3.24
C ILE A 3 -6.97 -13.29 -3.21
N LEU A 4 -6.03 -13.95 -3.89
CA LEU A 4 -4.63 -13.52 -3.93
C LEU A 4 -4.50 -12.19 -4.69
N ILE A 5 -5.18 -12.07 -5.83
CA ILE A 5 -5.19 -10.83 -6.62
C ILE A 5 -5.78 -9.70 -5.78
N ALA A 6 -6.95 -9.92 -5.16
CA ALA A 6 -7.59 -8.92 -4.30
C ALA A 6 -6.66 -8.52 -3.14
N ALA A 7 -6.02 -9.47 -2.47
CA ALA A 7 -5.08 -9.20 -1.39
C ALA A 7 -3.89 -8.34 -1.87
N ALA A 8 -3.28 -8.69 -3.00
CA ALA A 8 -2.17 -7.91 -3.56
C ALA A 8 -2.56 -6.47 -3.88
N LEU A 9 -3.70 -6.28 -4.54
CA LEU A 9 -4.19 -4.95 -4.92
C LEU A 9 -4.52 -4.11 -3.69
N LEU A 10 -5.22 -4.69 -2.71
CA LEU A 10 -5.57 -4.01 -1.46
C LEU A 10 -4.34 -3.64 -0.65
N VAL A 11 -3.35 -4.52 -0.56
CA VAL A 11 -2.10 -4.26 0.17
C VAL A 11 -1.31 -3.12 -0.50
N ASN A 12 -1.14 -3.17 -1.83
CA ASN A 12 -0.42 -2.11 -2.55
C ASN A 12 -1.16 -0.76 -2.47
N LEU A 13 -2.49 -0.78 -2.56
CA LEU A 13 -3.31 0.41 -2.37
C LEU A 13 -3.19 0.96 -0.95
N ALA A 14 -3.24 0.09 0.06
CA ALA A 14 -3.10 0.49 1.47
C ALA A 14 -1.74 1.12 1.75
N VAL A 15 -0.65 0.54 1.21
CA VAL A 15 0.70 1.11 1.33
C VAL A 15 0.79 2.47 0.63
N PHE A 16 0.23 2.59 -0.58
CA PHE A 16 0.19 3.84 -1.33
C PHE A 16 -0.57 4.96 -0.59
N VAL A 17 -1.72 4.63 0.00
CA VAL A 17 -2.53 5.58 0.79
C VAL A 17 -1.85 5.94 2.10
N SER A 18 -1.20 4.98 2.75
CA SER A 18 -0.53 5.18 4.04
C SER A 18 0.72 6.06 3.90
N TYR A 19 1.47 5.92 2.80
CA TYR A 19 2.72 6.67 2.57
C TYR A 19 2.57 7.56 1.33
N PRO A 20 1.78 8.66 1.42
CA PRO A 20 1.37 9.47 0.29
C PRO A 20 2.49 10.33 -0.30
N MET A 21 3.67 10.36 0.32
CA MET A 21 4.80 11.20 -0.10
C MET A 21 5.59 10.57 -1.26
N SER A 22 4.92 9.85 -2.16
CA SER A 22 5.58 9.11 -3.26
C SER A 22 5.85 9.90 -4.54
N GLY A 23 5.53 11.20 -4.56
CA GLY A 23 5.74 12.07 -5.72
C GLY A 23 5.00 11.60 -6.97
N THR A 24 5.42 12.09 -8.15
CA THR A 24 4.82 11.77 -9.45
C THR A 24 4.91 10.28 -9.80
N MET A 25 5.96 9.59 -9.33
CA MET A 25 6.20 8.17 -9.59
C MET A 25 5.30 7.22 -8.81
N GLY A 26 4.56 7.70 -7.80
CA GLY A 26 3.72 6.85 -6.96
C GLY A 26 2.63 6.10 -7.74
N PHE A 27 1.98 6.75 -8.71
CA PHE A 27 0.97 6.09 -9.56
C PHE A 27 1.59 5.06 -10.49
N THR A 28 2.72 5.40 -11.12
CA THR A 28 3.47 4.48 -11.98
C THR A 28 3.87 3.22 -11.20
N PHE A 29 4.36 3.38 -9.98
CA PHE A 29 4.63 2.26 -9.08
C PHE A 29 3.37 1.43 -8.82
N LEU A 30 2.24 2.06 -8.48
CA LEU A 30 0.99 1.35 -8.19
C LEU A 30 0.53 0.49 -9.37
N TYR A 31 0.57 1.02 -10.60
CA TYR A 31 0.20 0.27 -11.81
C TYR A 31 1.15 -0.89 -12.09
N ILE A 32 2.46 -0.65 -12.07
CA ILE A 32 3.47 -1.68 -12.32
C ILE A 32 3.36 -2.78 -11.24
N SER A 33 3.25 -2.38 -9.98
CA SER A 33 3.12 -3.30 -8.85
C SER A 33 1.84 -4.14 -8.98
N ALA A 34 0.71 -3.53 -9.34
CA ALA A 34 -0.54 -4.24 -9.59
C ALA A 34 -0.41 -5.31 -10.69
N VAL A 35 0.24 -4.99 -11.80
CA VAL A 35 0.47 -5.95 -12.91
C VAL A 35 1.36 -7.10 -12.45
N VAL A 36 2.50 -6.80 -11.83
CA VAL A 36 3.46 -7.80 -11.36
C VAL A 36 2.82 -8.75 -10.35
N TRP A 37 2.15 -8.21 -9.33
CA TRP A 37 1.54 -9.05 -8.30
C TRP A 37 0.32 -9.82 -8.79
N THR A 38 -0.43 -9.28 -9.76
CA THR A 38 -1.51 -10.03 -10.41
C THR A 38 -0.96 -11.22 -11.18
N ALA A 39 0.09 -11.02 -12.00
CA ALA A 39 0.73 -12.11 -12.73
C ALA A 39 1.27 -13.18 -11.77
N PHE A 40 1.94 -12.78 -10.70
CA PHE A 40 2.45 -13.71 -9.69
C PHE A 40 1.33 -14.45 -8.96
N ALA A 41 0.22 -13.77 -8.63
CA ALA A 41 -0.93 -14.38 -7.98
C ALA A 41 -1.62 -15.45 -8.85
N ILE A 42 -1.63 -15.27 -10.17
CA ILE A 42 -2.12 -16.27 -11.12
C ILE A 42 -1.22 -17.50 -11.11
N LEU A 43 0.10 -17.31 -11.25
CA LEU A 43 1.07 -18.40 -11.24
C LEU A 43 1.02 -19.18 -9.91
N LEU A 44 1.10 -18.46 -8.79
CA LEU A 44 1.03 -19.06 -7.46
C LEU A 44 -0.29 -19.80 -7.24
N GLY A 45 -1.42 -19.21 -7.66
CA GLY A 45 -2.74 -19.82 -7.57
C GLY A 45 -2.83 -21.15 -8.30
N ASN A 46 -2.20 -21.26 -9.47
CA ASN A 46 -2.13 -22.50 -10.23
C ASN A 46 -1.21 -23.54 -9.55
N SER A 47 -0.04 -23.11 -9.04
CA SER A 47 0.90 -23.99 -8.35
C SER A 47 0.33 -24.63 -7.09
N VAL A 48 -0.53 -23.92 -6.36
CA VAL A 48 -1.13 -24.42 -5.11
C VAL A 48 -2.53 -25.00 -5.28
N ALA A 49 -3.03 -25.14 -6.52
CA ALA A 49 -4.41 -25.54 -6.79
C ALA A 49 -4.77 -26.89 -6.13
N ARG A 50 -3.83 -27.83 -6.11
CA ARG A 50 -3.99 -29.19 -5.55
C ARG A 50 -3.80 -29.27 -4.04
N PHE A 51 -3.37 -28.20 -3.38
CA PHE A 51 -3.13 -28.22 -1.93
C PHE A 51 -4.45 -28.26 -1.16
N SER A 52 -4.40 -28.79 0.07
CA SER A 52 -5.51 -28.68 1.02
C SER A 52 -5.71 -27.23 1.49
N ALA A 53 -6.82 -26.96 2.18
CA ALA A 53 -7.21 -25.60 2.55
C ALA A 53 -6.18 -24.89 3.46
N TRP A 54 -5.60 -25.60 4.43
CA TRP A 54 -4.69 -25.02 5.40
C TRP A 54 -3.39 -24.45 4.77
N PRO A 55 -2.62 -25.21 3.97
CA PRO A 55 -1.48 -24.67 3.24
C PRO A 55 -1.82 -23.47 2.34
N LYS A 56 -3.00 -23.47 1.71
CA LYS A 56 -3.45 -22.34 0.88
C LYS A 56 -3.60 -21.05 1.69
N VAL A 57 -4.12 -21.14 2.91
CA VAL A 57 -4.25 -19.99 3.82
C VAL A 57 -2.87 -19.46 4.21
N VAL A 58 -1.97 -20.33 4.67
CA VAL A 58 -0.60 -19.95 5.06
C VAL A 58 0.15 -19.29 3.89
N ILE A 59 0.05 -19.86 2.69
CA ILE A 59 0.67 -19.29 1.49
C ILE A 59 0.06 -17.94 1.13
N SER A 60 -1.27 -17.78 1.27
CA SER A 60 -1.94 -16.50 1.02
C SER A 60 -1.49 -15.42 2.01
N LEU A 61 -1.29 -15.79 3.28
CA LEU A 61 -0.77 -14.88 4.31
C LEU A 61 0.67 -14.46 3.99
N ILE A 62 1.55 -15.42 3.70
CA ILE A 62 2.95 -15.15 3.32
C ILE A 62 2.98 -14.25 2.09
N PHE A 63 2.16 -14.55 1.07
CA PHE A 63 2.04 -13.75 -0.13
C PHE A 63 1.66 -12.29 0.18
N ALA A 64 0.65 -12.07 1.02
CA ALA A 64 0.23 -10.73 1.42
C ALA A 64 1.34 -9.98 2.18
N LEU A 65 2.08 -10.67 3.06
CA LEU A 65 3.23 -10.10 3.78
C LEU A 65 4.35 -9.69 2.84
N VAL A 66 4.65 -10.52 1.82
CA VAL A 66 5.65 -10.20 0.81
C VAL A 66 5.21 -9.00 -0.05
N CYS A 67 3.93 -8.92 -0.43
CA CYS A 67 3.40 -7.73 -1.11
C CYS A 67 3.57 -6.47 -0.25
N ALA A 68 3.27 -6.55 1.05
CA ALA A 68 3.40 -5.43 1.97
C ALA A 68 4.86 -5.01 2.13
N PHE A 69 5.76 -5.97 2.35
CA PHE A 69 7.20 -5.75 2.44
C PHE A 69 7.75 -5.08 1.17
N SER A 70 7.38 -5.60 -0.01
CA SER A 70 7.78 -5.02 -1.29
C SER A 70 7.23 -3.61 -1.47
N GLY A 71 5.95 -3.39 -1.18
CA GLY A 71 5.33 -2.06 -1.21
C GLY A 71 6.08 -1.07 -0.33
N LEU A 72 6.34 -1.42 0.93
CA LEU A 72 7.03 -0.54 1.88
C LEU A 72 8.49 -0.29 1.51
N SER A 73 9.16 -1.27 0.90
CA SER A 73 10.58 -1.16 0.51
C SER A 73 10.79 -0.35 -0.75
N PHE A 74 9.92 -0.52 -1.75
CA PHE A 74 10.15 -0.03 -3.11
C PHE A 74 9.21 1.09 -3.56
N LEU A 75 8.14 1.39 -2.80
CA LEU A 75 7.32 2.57 -3.10
C LEU A 75 8.23 3.81 -3.08
N PRO A 76 8.34 4.56 -4.19
CA PRO A 76 9.15 5.77 -4.23
C PRO A 76 8.70 6.73 -3.13
N GLN A 77 9.64 7.45 -2.52
CA GLN A 77 9.34 8.48 -1.52
C GLN A 77 10.15 9.74 -1.84
N ALA A 78 9.51 10.90 -1.73
CA ALA A 78 10.09 12.20 -2.07
C ALA A 78 11.30 12.56 -1.18
N ASP A 79 11.30 12.09 0.07
CA ASP A 79 12.40 12.26 1.02
C ASP A 79 13.52 11.22 0.83
N LYS A 80 13.42 10.34 -0.17
CA LYS A 80 14.37 9.25 -0.46
C LYS A 80 14.55 8.25 0.70
N VAL A 81 13.68 8.30 1.70
CA VAL A 81 13.66 7.33 2.82
C VAL A 81 12.55 6.31 2.54
N PRO A 82 12.86 5.01 2.45
CA PRO A 82 11.86 3.98 2.23
C PRO A 82 10.76 4.00 3.29
N ALA A 83 9.52 3.69 2.90
CA ALA A 83 8.41 3.59 3.85
C ALA A 83 8.66 2.50 4.90
N LEU A 84 9.37 1.43 4.53
CA LEU A 84 9.79 0.38 5.46
C LEU A 84 10.70 0.92 6.57
N SER A 85 11.65 1.81 6.27
CA SER A 85 12.52 2.43 7.27
C SER A 85 11.72 3.33 8.22
N LYS A 86 10.74 4.07 7.69
CA LYS A 86 9.82 4.87 8.52
C LYS A 86 9.02 3.96 9.46
N PHE A 87 8.52 2.84 8.94
CA PHE A 87 7.79 1.86 9.73
C PHE A 87 8.67 1.23 10.84
N SER A 88 9.92 0.89 10.54
CA SER A 88 10.86 0.36 11.55
C SER A 88 11.23 1.38 12.63
N ASP A 89 11.26 2.67 12.27
CA ASP A 89 11.50 3.78 13.20
C ASP A 89 10.26 4.12 14.06
N GLY A 90 9.17 3.35 13.95
CA GLY A 90 7.90 3.63 14.65
C GLY A 90 7.12 4.80 14.07
N LYS A 91 7.51 5.32 12.89
CA LYS A 91 6.79 6.39 12.18
C LYS A 91 5.67 5.78 11.35
N TYR A 92 4.56 5.50 12.04
CA TYR A 92 3.33 5.00 11.43
C TYR A 92 2.56 6.14 10.73
N PRO A 93 1.78 5.81 9.68
CA PRO A 93 0.94 6.78 8.99
C PRO A 93 -0.09 7.38 9.94
N ASP A 94 -0.17 8.71 9.98
CA ASP A 94 -1.16 9.45 10.76
C ASP A 94 -2.43 9.73 9.93
N ARG A 95 -3.45 10.30 10.59
CA ARG A 95 -4.73 10.64 9.93
C ARG A 95 -4.52 11.56 8.71
N ARG A 96 -3.56 12.48 8.82
CA ARG A 96 -3.21 13.42 7.74
C ARG A 96 -2.60 12.68 6.55
N ALA A 97 -1.67 11.76 6.78
CA ALA A 97 -1.07 10.95 5.72
C ALA A 97 -2.14 10.16 4.95
N VAL A 98 -3.05 9.49 5.67
CA VAL A 98 -4.16 8.75 5.04
C VAL A 98 -5.08 9.70 4.25
N TYR A 99 -5.43 10.87 4.80
CA TYR A 99 -6.24 11.87 4.09
C TYR A 99 -5.57 12.32 2.79
N LEU A 100 -4.27 12.64 2.84
CA LEU A 100 -3.51 13.03 1.65
C LEU A 100 -3.43 11.89 0.63
N GLY A 101 -3.26 10.64 1.07
CA GLY A 101 -3.27 9.47 0.20
C GLY A 101 -4.60 9.26 -0.51
N LEU A 102 -5.71 9.41 0.21
CA LEU A 102 -7.06 9.35 -0.37
C LEU A 102 -7.32 10.50 -1.34
N LEU A 103 -6.88 11.72 -1.01
CA LEU A 103 -6.98 12.87 -1.91
C LEU A 103 -6.26 12.62 -3.24
N ARG A 104 -5.11 11.94 -3.22
CA ARG A 104 -4.41 11.56 -4.46
C ARG A 104 -5.26 10.65 -5.34
N LEU A 105 -6.08 9.79 -4.74
CA LEU A 105 -7.05 8.94 -5.46
C LEU A 105 -8.32 9.69 -5.88
N GLY A 106 -8.41 10.99 -5.62
CA GLY A 106 -9.61 11.80 -5.87
C GLY A 106 -10.69 11.62 -4.80
N ILE A 107 -10.41 10.93 -3.70
CA ILE A 107 -11.36 10.67 -2.61
C ILE A 107 -11.18 11.75 -1.54
N ASN A 108 -12.09 12.71 -1.51
CA ASN A 108 -12.13 13.69 -0.42
C ASN A 108 -13.00 13.15 0.73
N LEU A 109 -12.36 12.82 1.85
CA LEU A 109 -13.05 12.38 3.08
C LEU A 109 -12.91 13.47 4.17
N PRO A 110 -13.88 14.39 4.30
CA PRO A 110 -13.78 15.53 5.23
C PRO A 110 -13.59 15.11 6.68
N SER A 111 -14.11 13.93 7.05
CA SER A 111 -13.92 13.36 8.38
C SER A 111 -12.47 13.01 8.68
N LEU A 112 -11.55 12.94 7.71
CA LEU A 112 -10.12 12.71 7.95
C LEU A 112 -9.28 13.99 7.80
N ARG A 113 -9.91 15.11 7.47
CA ARG A 113 -9.21 16.39 7.32
C ARG A 113 -8.58 16.76 8.68
N PRO A 114 -7.27 17.07 8.71
CA PRO A 114 -6.65 17.57 9.94
C PRO A 114 -7.32 18.89 10.34
N PRO A 115 -7.48 19.15 11.65
CA PRO A 115 -7.99 20.45 12.11
C PRO A 115 -7.10 21.56 11.55
N GLN A 116 -7.71 22.61 10.99
CA GLN A 116 -6.97 23.81 10.60
C GLN A 116 -6.49 24.45 11.91
N SER A 117 -5.17 24.53 12.14
CA SER A 117 -4.68 25.35 13.24
C SER A 117 -4.99 26.81 12.90
N PRO A 118 -5.43 27.64 13.88
CA PRO A 118 -5.71 29.06 13.66
C PRO A 118 -4.49 29.88 13.18
N GLU A 119 -3.28 29.34 13.27
CA GLU A 119 -2.02 30.05 12.98
C GLU A 119 -1.75 30.28 11.48
N ALA A 120 -2.60 29.78 10.58
CA ALA A 120 -2.43 29.95 9.13
C ALA A 120 -3.18 31.17 8.54
N GLU A 121 -3.92 31.93 9.36
CA GLU A 121 -4.64 33.16 8.94
C GLU A 121 -3.93 34.46 9.36
N GLU A 122 -2.81 34.40 10.08
CA GLU A 122 -2.09 35.58 10.60
C GLU A 122 -0.78 35.95 9.87
N ILE A 123 -0.60 35.54 8.60
CA ILE A 123 0.48 36.05 7.73
C ILE A 123 -0.07 36.64 6.44
#